data_AF-A0A953Q5K2-F1
#
_entry.id   AF-A0A953Q5K2-F1
#
_cell.length_a   1.000
_cell.length_b   1.000
_cell.length_c   1.000
_cell.angle_alpha   90.00
_cell.angle_beta   90.00
_cell.angle_gamma   90.00
#
_symmetry.space_group_name_H-M   'P 1'
#
loop_
_entity.id
_entity.type
_entity.pdbx_description
1 polymer ?
#
loop_
_entity_poly.entity_id
_entity_poly.type
_entity_poly.pdbx_seq_one_letter_code
_entity_poly.pdbx_strand_id
1 'polypeptide(L)'
;MKLTAQGVRLGTLICLIASICFLCLYDGVAPATQLEFKSAAKPESGLPAVALREAPLIQMPGVEVPERSLDHETDSNNPLHWDGDTLYLFNNAGHPWRTSGPDIEHLGGRISVDLGGQNNKLQVWIESTWKDDDGTLYGAYHFEPDSVCFSNQHILTAPRIGWIRSRDNGATWEDLGFIIYADPCAINCQTNSPWDSGGTGDFVFIPDRQKQYFYFYGTSYDPRFEEQGVFVARMRYEDRNNPSGKVMKWYNGGWTEPGLGGHVTPVFPAQRDYHKPDGCMFWGPCIHWNTYLNMFVMVLNHAIDTKLNEDGIYITYNRDVGDPGGWSEPHMILDRPGILEATRLGKVEGGMLLIPRGVYYGELRPSKDGMVIADTVSSGWYPQVIGTAKGETDKLCGRTGRLFMTGSSRLEITFFKPGEKQP
;
A
#
# COMPACT_ATOMS: atom_id res chain seq x y z
N MET A 1 42.65 -61.10 -32.16
CA MET A 1 41.62 -60.81 -33.16
C MET A 1 41.59 -59.29 -33.32
N LYS A 2 42.33 -58.72 -34.29
CA LYS A 2 41.88 -58.32 -35.65
C LYS A 2 40.60 -57.45 -35.56
N LEU A 3 40.52 -56.20 -36.01
CA LEU A 3 41.19 -55.42 -37.08
C LEU A 3 40.84 -53.93 -36.80
N THR A 4 41.80 -52.99 -36.73
CA THR A 4 42.16 -51.95 -37.76
C THR A 4 41.00 -51.04 -38.21
N ALA A 5 41.13 -49.74 -38.47
CA ALA A 5 42.22 -48.76 -38.47
C ALA A 5 41.64 -47.39 -38.94
N GLN A 6 42.38 -46.31 -38.65
CA GLN A 6 42.51 -45.06 -39.44
C GLN A 6 41.26 -44.18 -39.66
N GLY A 7 41.29 -42.84 -39.62
CA GLY A 7 42.37 -41.88 -39.46
C GLY A 7 42.04 -40.58 -40.21
N VAL A 8 42.36 -39.43 -39.58
CA VAL A 8 43.05 -38.26 -40.18
C VAL A 8 42.24 -37.11 -40.83
N ARG A 9 42.42 -35.92 -40.20
CA ARG A 9 42.54 -34.51 -40.67
C ARG A 9 41.30 -33.74 -41.16
N LEU A 10 40.99 -32.58 -40.55
CA LEU A 10 41.61 -31.23 -40.57
C LEU A 10 41.08 -30.40 -41.76
N GLY A 11 40.27 -29.39 -41.46
CA GLY A 11 39.76 -28.43 -42.42
C GLY A 11 39.21 -27.19 -41.72
N THR A 12 40.06 -26.16 -41.63
CA THR A 12 39.74 -24.79 -41.23
C THR A 12 38.75 -24.17 -42.20
N LEU A 13 37.70 -23.48 -41.71
CA LEU A 13 37.10 -22.37 -42.46
C LEU A 13 36.63 -21.27 -41.51
N ILE A 14 37.37 -20.16 -41.57
CA ILE A 14 36.98 -18.85 -41.06
C ILE A 14 35.99 -18.25 -42.07
N CYS A 15 34.85 -17.75 -41.59
CA CYS A 15 34.07 -16.74 -42.30
C CYS A 15 33.57 -15.68 -41.30
N LEU A 16 34.18 -14.49 -41.40
CA LEU A 16 33.66 -13.21 -40.91
C LEU A 16 32.52 -12.74 -41.84
N ILE A 17 31.36 -12.38 -41.30
CA ILE A 17 30.43 -11.32 -41.79
C ILE A 17 29.68 -10.83 -40.52
N ALA A 18 30.03 -9.71 -39.87
CA ALA A 18 29.78 -8.30 -40.21
C ALA A 18 28.28 -7.89 -40.23
N SER A 19 27.88 -7.14 -39.18
CA SER A 19 26.75 -6.19 -39.12
C SER A 19 25.33 -6.80 -39.19
N ILE A 20 24.32 -6.35 -38.45
CA ILE A 20 23.87 -4.97 -38.27
C ILE A 20 23.15 -4.85 -36.90
N CYS A 21 23.59 -3.89 -36.08
CA CYS A 21 22.78 -3.33 -35.00
C CYS A 21 21.58 -2.59 -35.61
N PHE A 22 20.36 -3.00 -35.29
CA PHE A 22 19.18 -2.14 -35.37
C PHE A 22 18.63 -1.94 -33.95
N LEU A 23 19.16 -0.92 -33.28
CA LEU A 23 18.42 -0.22 -32.23
C LEU A 23 17.37 0.63 -32.94
N CYS A 24 16.14 0.12 -33.04
CA CYS A 24 15.01 0.96 -33.38
C CYS A 24 14.59 1.71 -32.12
N LEU A 25 15.07 2.96 -31.99
CA LEU A 25 14.46 3.94 -31.09
C LEU A 25 13.07 4.26 -31.63
N TYR A 26 12.05 3.96 -30.83
CA TYR A 26 10.66 4.27 -31.15
C TYR A 26 10.30 5.60 -30.50
N ASP A 27 10.36 6.68 -31.28
CA ASP A 27 9.77 7.97 -30.93
C ASP A 27 8.32 7.96 -31.41
N GLY A 28 7.39 7.60 -30.53
CA GLY A 28 5.98 7.51 -30.87
C GLY A 28 5.08 7.47 -29.65
N VAL A 29 4.93 8.61 -28.98
CA VAL A 29 3.80 8.83 -28.07
C VAL A 29 2.59 9.20 -28.93
N ALA A 30 1.65 8.27 -29.05
CA ALA A 30 0.34 8.58 -29.61
C ALA A 30 -0.40 9.57 -28.68
N PRO A 31 -1.22 10.50 -29.22
CA PRO A 31 -1.96 11.43 -28.40
C PRO A 31 -2.95 10.67 -27.50
N ALA A 32 -2.95 11.02 -26.22
CA ALA A 32 -3.85 10.46 -25.21
C ALA A 32 -5.31 10.64 -25.64
N THR A 33 -5.99 9.52 -25.89
CA THR A 33 -7.45 9.48 -25.94
C THR A 33 -7.96 9.74 -24.53
N GLN A 34 -8.67 10.85 -24.31
CA GLN A 34 -9.38 11.10 -23.05
C GLN A 34 -10.37 9.96 -22.77
N LEU A 35 -10.02 9.10 -21.83
CA LEU A 35 -10.94 8.11 -21.26
C LEU A 35 -11.72 8.77 -20.12
N GLU A 36 -13.04 8.84 -20.28
CA GLU A 36 -13.96 9.21 -19.20
C GLU A 36 -14.14 7.99 -18.28
N PHE A 37 -13.54 8.02 -17.08
CA PHE A 37 -13.81 7.06 -16.03
C PHE A 37 -15.24 7.27 -15.51
N LYS A 38 -16.15 6.32 -15.81
CA LYS A 38 -17.53 6.38 -15.32
C LYS A 38 -17.57 6.00 -13.85
N SER A 39 -17.68 7.00 -12.98
CA SER A 39 -18.10 6.82 -11.59
C SER A 39 -19.49 6.16 -11.55
N ALA A 40 -19.61 5.01 -10.86
CA ALA A 40 -20.80 4.17 -10.90
C ALA A 40 -21.89 4.54 -9.88
N ALA A 41 -21.71 5.55 -9.04
CA ALA A 41 -22.69 5.90 -8.00
C ALA A 41 -23.18 7.35 -8.11
N LYS A 42 -24.50 7.55 -7.97
CA LYS A 42 -25.07 8.89 -7.74
C LYS A 42 -24.54 9.38 -6.38
N PRO A 43 -23.88 10.55 -6.30
CA PRO A 43 -23.41 11.06 -5.02
C PRO A 43 -24.60 11.27 -4.08
N GLU A 44 -24.50 10.80 -2.85
CA GLU A 44 -25.43 11.19 -1.81
C GLU A 44 -25.45 12.73 -1.70
N SER A 45 -26.64 13.30 -1.55
CA SER A 45 -26.79 14.75 -1.47
C SER A 45 -26.01 15.29 -0.27
N GLY A 46 -24.97 16.09 -0.51
CA GLY A 46 -24.19 16.74 0.55
C GLY A 46 -22.79 16.17 0.79
N LEU A 47 -22.39 15.10 0.11
CA LEU A 47 -21.01 14.60 0.16
C LEU A 47 -20.11 15.27 -0.88
N PRO A 48 -18.79 15.38 -0.61
CA PRO A 48 -17.81 15.71 -1.64
C PRO A 48 -17.84 14.70 -2.79
N ALA A 49 -17.40 15.14 -3.96
CA ALA A 49 -17.23 14.27 -5.12
C ALA A 49 -15.79 14.30 -5.62
N VAL A 50 -15.42 13.31 -6.42
CA VAL A 50 -14.08 13.21 -7.02
C VAL A 50 -14.17 12.98 -8.52
N ALA A 51 -13.16 13.47 -9.24
CA ALA A 51 -12.89 13.10 -10.63
C ALA A 51 -11.47 12.55 -10.73
N LEU A 52 -11.33 11.44 -11.44
CA LEU A 52 -10.05 10.83 -11.79
C LEU A 52 -9.68 11.21 -13.22
N ARG A 53 -8.43 11.60 -13.43
CA ARG A 53 -7.90 11.99 -14.73
C ARG A 53 -6.57 11.29 -14.97
N GLU A 54 -6.35 10.88 -16.20
CA GLU A 54 -5.03 10.40 -16.60
C GLU A 54 -3.97 11.48 -16.40
N ALA A 55 -2.81 11.03 -15.93
CA ALA A 55 -1.64 11.86 -15.70
C ALA A 55 -0.36 11.07 -16.02
N PRO A 56 0.77 11.74 -16.28
CA PRO A 56 2.05 11.07 -16.50
C PRO A 56 2.37 10.10 -15.37
N LEU A 57 2.97 8.94 -15.70
CA LEU A 57 3.33 7.93 -14.72
C LEU A 57 4.32 8.51 -13.69
N ILE A 58 3.96 8.39 -12.42
CA ILE A 58 4.89 8.54 -11.30
C ILE A 58 5.01 7.18 -10.65
N GLN A 59 6.23 6.75 -10.40
CA GLN A 59 6.51 5.52 -9.68
C GLN A 59 7.53 5.78 -8.60
N MET A 60 7.22 5.32 -7.38
CA MET A 60 8.14 5.37 -6.26
C MET A 60 9.37 4.51 -6.55
N PRO A 61 10.51 4.71 -5.86
CA PRO A 61 11.69 3.87 -6.12
C PRO A 61 11.53 2.41 -5.66
N GLY A 62 10.64 2.14 -4.70
CA GLY A 62 10.30 0.79 -4.23
C GLY A 62 11.47 0.03 -3.60
N VAL A 63 11.23 -1.25 -3.33
CA VAL A 63 12.21 -2.20 -2.78
C VAL A 63 12.62 -3.21 -3.84
N GLU A 64 13.91 -3.50 -3.95
CA GLU A 64 14.40 -4.57 -4.82
C GLU A 64 14.18 -5.94 -4.16
N VAL A 65 13.66 -6.90 -4.91
CA VAL A 65 13.38 -8.27 -4.46
C VAL A 65 14.07 -9.25 -5.42
N PRO A 66 15.39 -9.48 -5.26
CA PRO A 66 16.18 -10.28 -6.18
C PRO A 66 15.67 -11.71 -6.36
N GLU A 67 15.09 -12.31 -5.32
CA GLU A 67 14.55 -13.68 -5.34
C GLU A 67 13.38 -13.83 -6.32
N ARG A 68 12.67 -12.74 -6.61
CA ARG A 68 11.59 -12.67 -7.61
C ARG A 68 12.01 -11.97 -8.89
N SER A 69 13.29 -11.60 -9.03
CA SER A 69 13.81 -10.79 -10.14
C SER A 69 13.04 -9.47 -10.33
N LEU A 70 12.65 -8.84 -9.21
CA LEU A 70 11.95 -7.57 -9.20
C LEU A 70 12.88 -6.45 -8.78
N ASP A 71 12.99 -5.41 -9.61
CA ASP A 71 13.76 -4.20 -9.30
C ASP A 71 12.98 -3.23 -8.38
N HIS A 72 11.66 -3.44 -8.25
CA HIS A 72 10.75 -2.62 -7.47
C HIS A 72 9.54 -3.40 -6.96
N GLU A 73 9.31 -3.31 -5.65
CA GLU A 73 8.13 -3.79 -4.94
C GLU A 73 7.64 -2.71 -3.96
N THR A 74 6.33 -2.68 -3.73
CA THR A 74 5.71 -1.81 -2.74
C THR A 74 4.54 -2.55 -2.11
N ASP A 75 4.70 -2.87 -0.84
CA ASP A 75 3.86 -3.81 -0.14
C ASP A 75 3.34 -3.21 1.17
N SER A 76 2.58 -2.12 1.09
CA SER A 76 1.86 -1.43 2.18
C SER A 76 1.60 0.03 1.79
N ASN A 77 0.95 0.77 2.69
CA ASN A 77 1.00 2.24 2.67
C ASN A 77 2.46 2.74 2.67
N ASN A 78 2.70 3.81 1.92
CA ASN A 78 4.01 4.43 1.77
C ASN A 78 3.98 5.79 2.48
N PRO A 79 4.55 5.94 3.69
CA PRO A 79 4.49 7.19 4.40
C PRO A 79 5.54 8.19 3.93
N LEU A 80 5.14 9.47 3.88
CA LEU A 80 5.95 10.58 3.42
C LEU A 80 6.03 11.68 4.47
N HIS A 81 7.18 12.31 4.58
CA HIS A 81 7.34 13.52 5.39
C HIS A 81 8.38 14.47 4.80
N TRP A 82 8.17 15.77 5.02
CA TRP A 82 9.13 16.80 4.67
C TRP A 82 10.07 17.10 5.85
N ASP A 83 11.34 17.36 5.54
CA ASP A 83 12.28 18.05 6.43
C ASP A 83 13.00 19.14 5.63
N GLY A 84 12.64 20.40 5.89
CA GLY A 84 13.04 21.53 5.05
C GLY A 84 12.57 21.37 3.60
N ASP A 85 13.54 21.32 2.67
CA ASP A 85 13.30 21.17 1.23
C ASP A 85 13.44 19.71 0.75
N THR A 86 13.60 18.75 1.68
CA THR A 86 13.76 17.33 1.36
C THR A 86 12.50 16.56 1.71
N LEU A 87 11.92 15.89 0.72
CA LEU A 87 10.89 14.88 0.89
C LEU A 87 11.56 13.54 1.19
N TYR A 88 11.09 12.86 2.23
CA TYR A 88 11.44 11.48 2.54
C TYR A 88 10.23 10.58 2.31
N LEU A 89 10.50 9.37 1.83
CA LEU A 89 9.49 8.36 1.55
C LEU A 89 9.97 7.00 2.02
N PHE A 90 9.07 6.21 2.62
CA PHE A 90 9.31 4.80 2.93
C PHE A 90 8.57 3.91 1.95
N ASN A 91 9.29 2.96 1.36
CA ASN A 91 8.73 1.81 0.66
C ASN A 91 9.07 0.56 1.45
N ASN A 92 8.19 -0.43 1.42
CA ASN A 92 8.33 -1.63 2.22
C ASN A 92 8.12 -2.88 1.36
N ALA A 93 8.91 -3.93 1.61
CA ALA A 93 8.70 -5.29 1.12
C ALA A 93 9.52 -6.25 1.98
N GLY A 94 8.91 -6.84 3.02
CA GLY A 94 9.58 -7.67 4.03
C GLY A 94 10.56 -6.91 4.95
N HIS A 95 11.07 -5.74 4.51
CA HIS A 95 11.88 -4.80 5.29
C HIS A 95 11.66 -3.37 4.77
N PRO A 96 11.70 -2.33 5.62
CA PRO A 96 11.53 -0.94 5.19
C PRO A 96 12.78 -0.35 4.53
N TRP A 97 12.57 0.42 3.47
CA TRP A 97 13.59 1.20 2.78
C TRP A 97 13.17 2.66 2.71
N ARG A 98 14.15 3.55 2.85
CA ARG A 98 13.90 5.00 2.78
C ARG A 98 14.56 5.59 1.55
N THR A 99 13.84 6.46 0.88
CA THR A 99 14.36 7.31 -0.20
C THR A 99 14.14 8.78 0.12
N SER A 100 14.83 9.66 -0.60
CA SER A 100 14.67 11.09 -0.43
C SER A 100 14.94 11.87 -1.71
N GLY A 101 14.33 13.04 -1.84
CA GLY A 101 14.46 13.91 -3.00
C GLY A 101 13.79 15.27 -2.79
N PRO A 102 13.80 16.16 -3.80
CA PRO A 102 13.14 17.46 -3.71
C PRO A 102 11.61 17.38 -3.89
N ASP A 103 11.08 16.27 -4.41
CA ASP A 103 9.65 16.01 -4.61
C ASP A 103 9.43 14.50 -4.92
N ILE A 104 8.17 14.11 -5.13
CA ILE A 104 7.75 12.71 -5.36
C ILE A 104 8.22 12.14 -6.71
N GLU A 105 8.51 13.00 -7.70
CA GLU A 105 8.95 12.60 -9.04
C GLU A 105 10.47 12.41 -9.09
N HIS A 106 11.21 13.02 -8.16
CA HIS A 106 12.67 13.05 -8.14
C HIS A 106 13.27 12.40 -6.89
N LEU A 107 12.71 11.27 -6.45
CA LEU A 107 13.24 10.49 -5.32
C LEU A 107 14.47 9.64 -5.72
N GLY A 108 15.42 9.51 -4.81
CA GLY A 108 16.60 8.66 -4.99
C GLY A 108 17.28 8.30 -3.68
N GLY A 109 18.53 7.84 -3.76
CA GLY A 109 19.36 7.57 -2.58
C GLY A 109 18.76 6.53 -1.64
N ARG A 110 18.18 5.46 -2.19
CA ARG A 110 17.55 4.37 -1.44
C ARG A 110 18.53 3.78 -0.42
N ILE A 111 18.14 3.79 0.85
CA ILE A 111 18.88 3.15 1.95
C ILE A 111 18.00 2.14 2.67
N SER A 112 18.61 1.04 3.12
CA SER A 112 17.95 0.13 4.05
C SER A 112 17.83 0.82 5.39
N VAL A 113 16.64 0.80 5.97
CA VAL A 113 16.39 1.38 7.29
C VAL A 113 16.95 0.45 8.36
N ASP A 114 17.59 1.02 9.40
CA ASP A 114 18.03 0.27 10.57
C ASP A 114 16.99 0.37 11.70
N LEU A 115 16.27 -0.74 11.93
CA LEU A 115 15.33 -0.93 13.04
C LEU A 115 16.02 -1.47 14.30
N GLY A 116 17.32 -1.75 14.23
CA GLY A 116 18.13 -2.31 15.30
C GLY A 116 18.07 -3.83 15.43
N GLY A 117 19.23 -4.43 15.75
CA GLY A 117 19.36 -5.78 16.31
C GLY A 117 18.51 -6.88 15.64
N GLN A 118 17.45 -7.30 16.34
CA GLN A 118 16.55 -8.36 15.90
C GLN A 118 15.50 -7.87 14.89
N ASN A 119 15.04 -6.63 14.99
CA ASN A 119 13.97 -6.12 14.13
C ASN A 119 14.40 -6.04 12.66
N ASN A 120 15.70 -5.86 12.39
CA ASN A 120 16.27 -5.98 11.03
C ASN A 120 16.17 -7.39 10.41
N LYS A 121 15.72 -8.38 11.18
CA LYS A 121 15.55 -9.77 10.75
C LYS A 121 14.09 -10.21 10.75
N LEU A 122 13.18 -9.31 11.11
CA LEU A 122 11.75 -9.57 11.16
C LEU A 122 11.10 -9.07 9.87
N GLN A 123 9.95 -9.65 9.53
CA GLN A 123 9.11 -9.15 8.44
C GLN A 123 8.34 -7.93 8.92
N VAL A 124 8.84 -6.74 8.58
CA VAL A 124 8.34 -5.46 9.10
C VAL A 124 8.16 -4.45 7.98
N TRP A 125 7.06 -3.69 8.05
CA TRP A 125 6.72 -2.62 7.12
C TRP A 125 6.40 -1.34 7.90
N ILE A 126 7.09 -0.22 7.63
CA ILE A 126 6.74 1.08 8.20
C ILE A 126 5.63 1.70 7.34
N GLU A 127 4.39 1.59 7.80
CA GLU A 127 3.21 1.96 7.00
C GLU A 127 2.72 3.39 7.24
N SER A 128 3.13 4.00 8.35
CA SER A 128 2.72 5.36 8.68
C SER A 128 3.79 6.08 9.49
N THR A 129 3.99 7.37 9.18
CA THR A 129 4.89 8.24 9.94
C THR A 129 4.25 9.61 10.22
N TRP A 130 4.80 10.31 11.21
CA TRP A 130 4.45 11.69 11.53
C TRP A 130 5.68 12.42 12.08
N LYS A 131 6.10 13.48 11.40
CA LYS A 131 7.17 14.36 11.86
C LYS A 131 6.58 15.40 12.82
N ASP A 132 7.02 15.37 14.06
CA ASP A 132 6.53 16.25 15.12
C ASP A 132 7.25 17.61 15.10
N ASP A 133 6.70 18.61 15.80
CA ASP A 133 7.21 19.98 15.79
C ASP A 133 8.63 20.10 16.39
N ASP A 134 9.03 19.14 17.22
CA ASP A 134 10.38 19.05 17.81
C ASP A 134 11.39 18.36 16.88
N GLY A 135 10.97 17.99 15.67
CA GLY A 135 11.78 17.29 14.68
C GLY A 135 11.88 15.78 14.87
N THR A 136 11.27 15.20 15.91
CA THR A 136 11.16 13.74 16.06
C THR A 136 10.29 13.18 14.94
N LEU A 137 10.76 12.13 14.27
CA LEU A 137 9.90 11.36 13.38
C LEU A 137 9.33 10.19 14.18
N TYR A 138 8.02 10.16 14.37
CA TYR A 138 7.33 8.98 14.88
C TYR A 138 6.89 8.12 13.71
N GLY A 139 6.90 6.81 13.93
CA GLY A 139 6.45 5.83 12.97
C GLY A 139 5.73 4.71 13.68
N ALA A 140 4.98 3.94 12.91
CA ALA A 140 4.40 2.70 13.35
C ALA A 140 4.64 1.66 12.26
N TYR A 141 4.88 0.43 12.70
CA TYR A 141 5.19 -0.66 11.79
C TYR A 141 4.20 -1.81 11.92
N HIS A 142 3.89 -2.43 10.79
CA HIS A 142 3.22 -3.72 10.68
C HIS A 142 4.29 -4.80 10.84
N PHE A 143 4.09 -5.73 11.75
CA PHE A 143 4.91 -6.93 11.90
C PHE A 143 4.08 -8.18 11.67
N GLU A 144 4.56 -9.02 10.76
CA GLU A 144 3.99 -10.32 10.47
C GLU A 144 4.82 -11.42 11.14
N PRO A 145 4.37 -11.98 12.28
CA PRO A 145 5.07 -13.10 12.89
C PRO A 145 4.95 -14.37 12.03
N ASP A 146 6.09 -15.00 11.76
CA ASP A 146 6.13 -16.35 11.21
C ASP A 146 5.60 -17.40 12.21
N SER A 147 5.16 -18.54 11.68
CA SER A 147 4.85 -19.76 12.46
C SER A 147 3.73 -19.62 13.49
N VAL A 148 2.77 -18.71 13.27
CA VAL A 148 1.54 -18.64 14.09
C VAL A 148 0.74 -19.94 13.97
N CYS A 149 0.69 -20.49 12.75
CA CYS A 149 0.10 -21.78 12.45
C CYS A 149 1.12 -22.69 11.75
N PHE A 150 1.20 -23.95 12.18
CA PHE A 150 1.92 -24.98 11.44
C PHE A 150 0.94 -25.65 10.47
N SER A 151 0.94 -25.20 9.21
CA SER A 151 0.20 -25.82 8.12
C SER A 151 1.19 -26.34 7.06
N ASN A 152 0.85 -27.46 6.43
CA ASN A 152 1.64 -28.03 5.33
C ASN A 152 1.40 -27.28 4.00
N GLN A 153 0.51 -26.28 3.97
CA GLN A 153 0.10 -25.58 2.75
C GLN A 153 0.65 -24.15 2.67
N HIS A 154 0.62 -23.38 3.76
CA HIS A 154 1.07 -21.97 3.83
C HIS A 154 1.57 -21.62 5.25
N ILE A 155 2.45 -20.62 5.36
CA ILE A 155 2.85 -20.02 6.66
C ILE A 155 1.92 -18.85 6.90
N LEU A 156 1.08 -18.96 7.93
CA LEU A 156 0.10 -17.93 8.26
C LEU A 156 0.65 -16.99 9.34
N THR A 157 0.28 -15.72 9.22
CA THR A 157 0.59 -14.67 10.18
C THR A 157 -0.62 -14.33 11.04
N ALA A 158 -0.36 -13.53 12.07
CA ALA A 158 -1.34 -12.76 12.82
C ALA A 158 -0.74 -11.38 13.12
N PRO A 159 -0.97 -10.39 12.23
CA PRO A 159 -0.34 -9.09 12.28
C PRO A 159 -0.41 -8.36 13.62
N ARG A 160 0.64 -7.59 13.91
CA ARG A 160 0.77 -6.73 15.08
C ARG A 160 1.33 -5.38 14.68
N ILE A 161 1.00 -4.34 15.44
CA ILE A 161 1.45 -2.97 15.18
C ILE A 161 2.37 -2.51 16.31
N GLY A 162 3.60 -2.13 15.96
CA GLY A 162 4.56 -1.51 16.86
C GLY A 162 4.73 -0.02 16.64
N TRP A 163 5.30 0.65 17.63
CA TRP A 163 5.57 2.09 17.61
C TRP A 163 7.07 2.36 17.67
N ILE A 164 7.56 3.25 16.82
CA ILE A 164 8.97 3.54 16.65
C ILE A 164 9.20 5.05 16.61
N ARG A 165 10.41 5.51 16.95
CA ARG A 165 10.83 6.89 16.70
C ARG A 165 12.21 6.98 16.08
N SER A 166 12.43 8.05 15.33
CA SER A 166 13.70 8.36 14.70
C SER A 166 14.09 9.82 14.90
N ARG A 167 15.42 10.05 14.92
CA ARG A 167 16.06 11.36 15.05
C ARG A 167 16.82 11.78 13.79
N ASP A 168 16.82 10.95 12.75
CA ASP A 168 17.61 11.15 11.53
C ASP A 168 16.78 10.94 10.24
N ASN A 169 15.49 11.33 10.32
CA ASN A 169 14.50 11.15 9.26
C ASN A 169 14.25 9.68 8.89
N GLY A 170 14.42 8.77 9.84
CA GLY A 170 14.13 7.35 9.69
C GLY A 170 15.20 6.56 8.96
N ALA A 171 16.47 6.98 9.03
CA ALA A 171 17.57 6.10 8.68
C ALA A 171 17.78 5.06 9.79
N THR A 172 17.69 5.50 11.05
CA THR A 172 17.73 4.64 12.24
C THR A 172 16.48 4.84 13.10
N TRP A 173 16.02 3.77 13.75
CA TRP A 173 14.82 3.77 14.59
C TRP A 173 15.07 3.15 15.95
N GLU A 174 14.43 3.75 16.95
CA GLU A 174 14.26 3.19 18.28
C GLU A 174 12.87 2.57 18.38
N ASP A 175 12.83 1.28 18.70
CA ASP A 175 11.59 0.55 18.98
C ASP A 175 11.07 0.86 20.38
N LEU A 176 9.80 1.27 20.44
CA LEU A 176 9.07 1.63 21.66
C LEU A 176 8.02 0.56 22.04
N GLY A 177 8.00 -0.57 21.33
CA GLY A 177 7.23 -1.76 21.60
C GLY A 177 5.91 -1.83 20.83
N PHE A 178 5.24 -2.98 20.97
CA PHE A 178 3.90 -3.20 20.42
C PHE A 178 2.85 -2.34 21.11
N ILE A 179 1.97 -1.77 20.30
CA ILE A 179 0.88 -0.89 20.74
C ILE A 179 -0.50 -1.43 20.38
N ILE A 180 -0.61 -2.26 19.33
CA ILE A 180 -1.87 -2.90 18.93
C ILE A 180 -1.61 -4.35 18.50
N TYR A 181 -2.41 -5.29 19.01
CA TYR A 181 -2.58 -6.63 18.44
C TYR A 181 -3.96 -7.20 18.84
N ALA A 182 -4.52 -8.12 18.05
CA ALA A 182 -5.77 -8.83 18.35
C ALA A 182 -5.62 -9.79 19.55
N ASP A 183 -6.69 -10.44 20.02
CA ASP A 183 -6.56 -11.49 21.04
C ASP A 183 -5.58 -12.58 20.52
N PRO A 184 -4.43 -12.83 21.19
CA PRO A 184 -3.46 -13.82 20.72
C PRO A 184 -3.98 -15.25 20.77
N CYS A 185 -5.11 -15.50 21.44
CA CYS A 185 -5.81 -16.79 21.45
C CYS A 185 -6.85 -16.90 20.32
N ALA A 186 -7.25 -15.80 19.68
CA ALA A 186 -8.17 -15.79 18.55
C ALA A 186 -7.42 -16.06 17.24
N ILE A 187 -7.04 -17.33 17.03
CA ILE A 187 -6.31 -17.79 15.84
C ILE A 187 -7.09 -18.91 15.13
N ASN A 188 -7.27 -18.78 13.83
CA ASN A 188 -7.90 -19.76 12.96
C ASN A 188 -6.92 -20.33 11.93
N CYS A 189 -6.24 -21.41 12.29
CA CYS A 189 -5.32 -22.12 11.38
C CYS A 189 -6.04 -22.93 10.27
N GLN A 190 -7.38 -22.95 10.24
CA GLN A 190 -8.18 -23.58 9.18
C GLN A 190 -8.80 -22.56 8.23
N THR A 191 -8.31 -21.32 8.27
CA THR A 191 -8.65 -20.22 7.35
C THR A 191 -8.41 -20.60 5.88
N ASN A 192 -9.20 -19.98 4.99
CA ASN A 192 -8.96 -20.01 3.53
C ASN A 192 -8.14 -18.81 3.04
N SER A 193 -7.81 -17.86 3.93
CA SER A 193 -6.79 -16.85 3.63
C SER A 193 -5.43 -17.54 3.54
N PRO A 194 -4.65 -17.32 2.48
CA PRO A 194 -3.28 -17.79 2.40
C PRO A 194 -2.29 -16.94 3.21
N TRP A 195 -2.72 -15.85 3.85
CA TRP A 195 -1.88 -14.96 4.67
C TRP A 195 -2.26 -15.01 6.15
N ASP A 196 -3.53 -14.71 6.47
CA ASP A 196 -3.91 -14.37 7.84
C ASP A 196 -4.72 -15.47 8.53
N SER A 197 -4.27 -15.79 9.74
CA SER A 197 -4.98 -16.64 10.69
C SER A 197 -5.69 -15.86 11.79
N GLY A 198 -5.57 -14.54 11.80
CA GLY A 198 -6.01 -13.64 12.87
C GLY A 198 -5.23 -12.32 12.80
N GLY A 199 -5.32 -11.50 13.84
CA GLY A 199 -4.47 -10.31 13.98
C GLY A 199 -5.06 -9.02 13.42
N THR A 200 -4.27 -7.94 13.52
CA THR A 200 -4.64 -6.59 13.08
C THR A 200 -3.43 -5.92 12.43
N GLY A 201 -3.58 -5.48 11.19
CA GLY A 201 -2.50 -4.93 10.37
C GLY A 201 -3.02 -3.93 9.35
N ASP A 202 -2.26 -3.73 8.26
CA ASP A 202 -2.60 -2.90 7.09
C ASP A 202 -3.31 -1.62 7.45
N PHE A 203 -2.53 -0.65 7.91
CA PHE A 203 -3.04 0.44 8.71
C PHE A 203 -2.43 1.79 8.32
N VAL A 204 -3.04 2.81 8.88
CA VAL A 204 -2.56 4.18 8.87
C VAL A 204 -2.78 4.77 10.25
N PHE A 205 -1.90 5.69 10.67
CA PHE A 205 -2.21 6.56 11.80
C PHE A 205 -2.10 8.03 11.42
N ILE A 206 -2.95 8.86 12.01
CA ILE A 206 -2.95 10.31 11.81
C ILE A 206 -3.32 11.01 13.11
N PRO A 207 -2.68 12.14 13.48
CA PRO A 207 -3.15 12.95 14.59
C PRO A 207 -4.46 13.67 14.25
N ASP A 208 -5.31 13.91 15.24
CA ASP A 208 -6.38 14.89 15.08
C ASP A 208 -5.82 16.31 14.87
N ARG A 209 -6.71 17.21 14.44
CA ARG A 209 -6.33 18.59 14.13
C ARG A 209 -5.87 19.37 15.37
N GLN A 210 -6.23 18.93 16.56
CA GLN A 210 -5.90 19.57 17.84
C GLN A 210 -4.65 18.94 18.50
N LYS A 211 -4.05 17.92 17.89
CA LYS A 211 -2.98 17.08 18.46
C LYS A 211 -3.33 16.56 19.86
N GLN A 212 -4.57 16.14 20.08
CA GLN A 212 -4.97 15.50 21.34
C GLN A 212 -4.71 13.99 21.30
N TYR A 213 -4.98 13.37 20.16
CA TYR A 213 -4.79 11.93 19.95
C TYR A 213 -4.15 11.64 18.59
N PHE A 214 -3.43 10.52 18.53
CA PHE A 214 -3.20 9.77 17.29
C PHE A 214 -4.33 8.75 17.13
N TYR A 215 -4.90 8.68 15.94
CA TYR A 215 -5.90 7.68 15.57
C TYR A 215 -5.29 6.67 14.61
N PHE A 216 -5.50 5.40 14.88
CA PHE A 216 -5.02 4.26 14.10
C PHE A 216 -6.23 3.61 13.45
N TYR A 217 -6.26 3.57 12.13
CA TYR A 217 -7.23 2.82 11.35
C TYR A 217 -6.51 1.71 10.65
N GLY A 218 -6.99 0.47 10.75
CA GLY A 218 -6.37 -0.68 10.13
C GLY A 218 -7.37 -1.79 9.87
N THR A 219 -6.89 -2.91 9.38
CA THR A 219 -7.71 -4.09 9.08
C THR A 219 -7.64 -5.09 10.23
N SER A 220 -8.80 -5.59 10.65
CA SER A 220 -8.93 -6.68 11.61
C SER A 220 -9.24 -7.98 10.86
N TYR A 221 -8.32 -8.94 10.97
CA TYR A 221 -8.39 -10.27 10.36
C TYR A 221 -8.87 -11.31 11.37
N ASP A 222 -9.60 -10.89 12.41
CA ASP A 222 -9.98 -11.74 13.53
C ASP A 222 -10.87 -12.94 13.10
N PRO A 223 -10.69 -14.14 13.69
CA PRO A 223 -11.56 -15.29 13.44
C PRO A 223 -13.04 -15.08 13.76
N ARG A 224 -13.36 -14.13 14.64
CA ARG A 224 -14.73 -13.78 14.99
C ARG A 224 -15.27 -12.83 13.93
N PHE A 225 -16.28 -13.28 13.20
CA PHE A 225 -16.84 -12.53 12.08
C PHE A 225 -17.29 -11.11 12.46
N GLU A 226 -17.83 -10.93 13.66
CA GLU A 226 -18.26 -9.65 14.19
C GLU A 226 -17.13 -8.64 14.46
N GLU A 227 -15.87 -9.10 14.51
CA GLU A 227 -14.67 -8.27 14.72
C GLU A 227 -13.86 -8.04 13.44
N GLN A 228 -14.32 -8.55 12.29
CA GLN A 228 -13.62 -8.42 11.00
C GLN A 228 -13.95 -7.10 10.29
N GLY A 229 -12.96 -6.56 9.59
CA GLY A 229 -13.08 -5.34 8.77
C GLY A 229 -12.22 -4.19 9.31
N VAL A 230 -12.55 -2.97 8.91
CA VAL A 230 -11.74 -1.78 9.28
C VAL A 230 -12.01 -1.41 10.72
N PHE A 231 -11.00 -1.50 11.59
CA PHE A 231 -11.08 -1.10 13.00
C PHE A 231 -10.51 0.30 13.22
N VAL A 232 -10.76 0.85 14.41
CA VAL A 232 -10.11 2.08 14.88
C VAL A 232 -9.64 1.95 16.32
N ALA A 233 -8.47 2.51 16.59
CA ALA A 233 -7.91 2.71 17.92
C ALA A 233 -7.34 4.13 18.07
N ARG A 234 -7.06 4.56 19.30
CA ARG A 234 -6.42 5.85 19.55
C ARG A 234 -5.40 5.78 20.68
N MET A 235 -4.40 6.64 20.59
CA MET A 235 -3.41 6.92 21.64
C MET A 235 -3.41 8.40 21.94
N ARG A 236 -3.27 8.82 23.20
CA ARG A 236 -3.09 10.25 23.47
C ARG A 236 -1.78 10.71 22.85
N TYR A 237 -1.79 11.92 22.30
CA TYR A 237 -0.59 12.50 21.72
C TYR A 237 0.54 12.65 22.76
N GLU A 238 0.22 12.90 24.03
CA GLU A 238 1.19 12.96 25.14
C GLU A 238 1.91 11.63 25.43
N ASP A 239 1.29 10.49 25.10
CA ASP A 239 1.81 9.15 25.39
C ASP A 239 2.84 8.65 24.35
N ARG A 240 3.07 9.39 23.25
CA ARG A 240 3.92 8.97 22.11
C ARG A 240 5.37 8.60 22.44
N ASN A 241 5.86 9.04 23.59
CA ASN A 241 7.21 8.71 24.07
C ASN A 241 7.24 7.51 25.03
N ASN A 242 6.10 7.04 25.50
CA ASN A 242 5.95 5.87 26.36
C ASN A 242 4.61 5.16 26.07
N PRO A 243 4.47 4.55 24.87
CA PRO A 243 3.17 4.23 24.28
C PRO A 243 2.60 2.88 24.74
N SER A 244 3.41 2.02 25.34
CA SER A 244 3.02 0.65 25.68
C SER A 244 1.81 0.65 26.63
N GLY A 245 0.75 -0.06 26.24
CA GLY A 245 -0.51 -0.13 26.99
C GLY A 245 -1.33 1.16 27.01
N LYS A 246 -1.01 2.16 26.18
CA LYS A 246 -1.71 3.45 26.13
C LYS A 246 -2.76 3.57 25.02
N VAL A 247 -2.73 2.65 24.05
CA VAL A 247 -3.73 2.61 22.99
C VAL A 247 -5.04 2.03 23.51
N MET A 248 -6.16 2.64 23.12
CA MET A 248 -7.52 2.14 23.34
C MET A 248 -8.22 1.89 22.01
N LYS A 249 -8.80 0.71 21.84
CA LYS A 249 -9.65 0.32 20.70
C LYS A 249 -11.07 0.80 20.90
N TRP A 250 -11.74 1.10 19.79
CA TRP A 250 -13.17 1.35 19.79
C TRP A 250 -13.94 0.03 19.90
N TYR A 251 -14.84 -0.05 20.88
CA TYR A 251 -15.66 -1.22 21.13
C TYR A 251 -16.99 -0.81 21.77
N ASN A 252 -18.10 -1.33 21.24
CA ASN A 252 -19.46 -1.12 21.73
C ASN A 252 -19.81 0.36 22.03
N GLY A 253 -19.41 1.26 21.12
CA GLY A 253 -19.73 2.68 21.23
C GLY A 253 -18.79 3.51 22.12
N GLY A 254 -17.64 2.95 22.55
CA GLY A 254 -16.67 3.68 23.36
C GLY A 254 -15.23 3.20 23.21
N TRP A 255 -14.29 4.01 23.69
CA TRP A 255 -12.86 3.68 23.77
C TRP A 255 -12.59 2.84 25.03
N THR A 256 -13.04 1.59 25.04
CA THR A 256 -13.14 0.77 26.25
C THR A 256 -12.19 -0.43 26.27
N GLU A 257 -11.73 -0.88 25.10
CA GLU A 257 -10.87 -2.05 24.98
C GLU A 257 -9.39 -1.66 24.87
N PRO A 258 -8.46 -2.43 25.47
CA PRO A 258 -7.03 -2.16 25.34
C PRO A 258 -6.55 -2.42 23.90
N GLY A 259 -5.58 -1.63 23.42
CA GLY A 259 -4.91 -1.87 22.15
C GLY A 259 -4.26 -3.26 22.05
N LEU A 260 -3.76 -3.77 23.17
CA LEU A 260 -3.12 -5.08 23.27
C LEU A 260 -4.14 -6.14 23.67
N GLY A 261 -4.52 -7.01 22.74
CA GLY A 261 -5.42 -8.15 22.99
C GLY A 261 -6.91 -7.81 23.17
N GLY A 262 -7.28 -6.54 23.18
CA GLY A 262 -8.68 -6.12 23.32
C GLY A 262 -9.50 -6.31 22.04
N HIS A 263 -10.81 -6.34 22.22
CA HIS A 263 -11.80 -6.52 21.15
C HIS A 263 -11.97 -5.25 20.30
N VAL A 264 -12.57 -5.39 19.12
CA VAL A 264 -12.94 -4.27 18.24
C VAL A 264 -14.41 -4.29 17.85
N THR A 265 -15.00 -3.12 17.68
CA THR A 265 -16.19 -2.94 16.85
C THR A 265 -15.73 -2.28 15.55
N PRO A 266 -15.78 -2.98 14.41
CA PRO A 266 -15.35 -2.42 13.13
C PRO A 266 -16.15 -1.17 12.75
N VAL A 267 -15.46 -0.17 12.21
CA VAL A 267 -16.05 1.01 11.57
C VAL A 267 -16.74 0.61 10.27
N PHE A 268 -16.06 -0.24 9.48
CA PHE A 268 -16.63 -0.91 8.32
C PHE A 268 -16.54 -2.42 8.53
N PRO A 269 -17.62 -3.05 9.03
CA PRO A 269 -17.66 -4.50 9.23
C PRO A 269 -17.49 -5.27 7.93
N ALA A 270 -16.86 -6.44 8.01
CA ALA A 270 -16.82 -7.39 6.90
C ALA A 270 -18.24 -7.79 6.46
N GLN A 271 -18.49 -7.81 5.15
CA GLN A 271 -19.77 -8.22 4.58
C GLN A 271 -19.92 -9.75 4.55
N ARG A 272 -18.81 -10.49 4.42
CA ARG A 272 -18.75 -11.96 4.50
C ARG A 272 -17.48 -12.37 5.22
N ASP A 273 -17.55 -13.47 5.96
CA ASP A 273 -16.45 -13.99 6.79
C ASP A 273 -15.16 -14.17 5.97
N TYR A 274 -14.15 -13.38 6.31
CA TYR A 274 -12.83 -13.36 5.68
C TYR A 274 -12.04 -14.67 5.84
N HIS A 275 -12.51 -15.63 6.63
CA HIS A 275 -11.90 -16.96 6.69
C HIS A 275 -12.57 -17.98 5.74
N LYS A 276 -13.60 -17.60 4.98
CA LYS A 276 -14.29 -18.43 3.98
C LYS A 276 -13.91 -18.04 2.56
N PRO A 277 -13.85 -18.95 1.57
CA PRO A 277 -13.32 -18.64 0.23
C PRO A 277 -13.93 -17.41 -0.45
N ASP A 278 -15.19 -17.07 -0.16
CA ASP A 278 -15.92 -15.93 -0.69
C ASP A 278 -15.93 -14.71 0.26
N GLY A 279 -15.01 -14.64 1.22
CA GLY A 279 -14.88 -13.56 2.20
C GLY A 279 -14.86 -12.17 1.56
N CYS A 280 -15.41 -11.17 2.25
CA CYS A 280 -15.69 -9.87 1.66
C CYS A 280 -15.57 -8.78 2.72
N MET A 281 -14.66 -7.83 2.52
CA MET A 281 -14.42 -6.74 3.45
C MET A 281 -13.70 -5.56 2.80
N PHE A 282 -13.85 -4.38 3.40
CA PHE A 282 -12.91 -3.29 3.18
C PHE A 282 -11.63 -3.51 3.98
N TRP A 283 -10.49 -3.13 3.40
CA TRP A 283 -9.19 -3.31 4.04
C TRP A 283 -8.16 -2.28 3.53
N GLY A 284 -7.02 -2.23 4.22
CA GLY A 284 -5.88 -1.37 3.88
C GLY A 284 -6.20 0.13 3.81
N PRO A 285 -6.81 0.74 4.86
CA PRO A 285 -7.12 2.17 4.87
C PRO A 285 -5.88 3.05 4.70
N CYS A 286 -6.03 4.10 3.91
CA CYS A 286 -5.13 5.24 3.91
C CYS A 286 -5.91 6.54 4.15
N ILE A 287 -5.47 7.38 5.08
CA ILE A 287 -6.18 8.59 5.51
C ILE A 287 -5.28 9.82 5.38
N HIS A 288 -5.84 10.88 4.81
CA HIS A 288 -5.25 12.22 4.84
C HIS A 288 -6.26 13.27 5.29
N TRP A 289 -5.76 14.40 5.78
CA TRP A 289 -6.56 15.62 5.89
C TRP A 289 -6.59 16.33 4.54
N ASN A 290 -7.79 16.56 4.01
CA ASN A 290 -8.00 17.33 2.80
C ASN A 290 -8.26 18.81 3.14
N THR A 291 -7.32 19.69 2.78
CA THR A 291 -7.38 21.12 3.12
C THR A 291 -8.43 21.89 2.31
N TYR A 292 -8.76 21.40 1.11
CA TYR A 292 -9.78 22.02 0.27
C TYR A 292 -11.20 21.73 0.78
N LEU A 293 -11.46 20.47 1.17
CA LEU A 293 -12.74 20.00 1.68
C LEU A 293 -12.97 20.34 3.15
N ASN A 294 -11.89 20.55 3.92
CA ASN A 294 -11.89 20.57 5.38
C ASN A 294 -12.49 19.30 5.98
N MET A 295 -12.02 18.15 5.50
CA MET A 295 -12.45 16.82 5.93
C MET A 295 -11.26 15.87 5.89
N PHE A 296 -11.30 14.84 6.73
CA PHE A 296 -10.53 13.63 6.53
C PHE A 296 -11.13 12.85 5.36
N VAL A 297 -10.24 12.29 4.55
CA VAL A 297 -10.57 11.42 3.43
C VAL A 297 -9.85 10.11 3.66
N MET A 298 -10.59 9.01 3.57
CA MET A 298 -10.03 7.66 3.59
C MET A 298 -10.24 7.02 2.23
N VAL A 299 -9.21 6.36 1.70
CA VAL A 299 -9.33 5.44 0.58
C VAL A 299 -9.10 4.00 1.06
N LEU A 300 -9.82 3.07 0.45
CA LEU A 300 -9.92 1.66 0.87
C LEU A 300 -9.88 0.74 -0.34
N ASN A 301 -9.30 -0.44 -0.15
CA ASN A 301 -9.57 -1.59 -1.00
C ASN A 301 -10.89 -2.25 -0.61
N HIS A 302 -11.54 -2.95 -1.54
CA HIS A 302 -12.66 -3.84 -1.25
C HIS A 302 -12.40 -5.24 -1.82
N ALA A 303 -12.08 -6.16 -0.91
CA ALA A 303 -11.85 -7.56 -1.23
C ALA A 303 -13.19 -8.29 -1.43
N ILE A 304 -13.26 -9.14 -2.46
CA ILE A 304 -14.42 -10.00 -2.76
C ILE A 304 -14.16 -11.49 -2.56
N ASP A 305 -12.92 -11.84 -2.18
CA ASP A 305 -12.54 -13.16 -1.69
C ASP A 305 -11.36 -13.08 -0.71
N THR A 306 -11.00 -14.23 -0.15
CA THR A 306 -9.88 -14.36 0.81
C THR A 306 -8.54 -14.39 0.15
N LYS A 307 -8.46 -14.21 -1.17
CA LYS A 307 -7.22 -13.96 -1.89
C LYS A 307 -6.96 -12.47 -2.05
N LEU A 308 -7.79 -11.63 -1.41
CA LEU A 308 -7.78 -10.19 -1.58
C LEU A 308 -7.94 -9.80 -3.05
N ASN A 309 -8.65 -10.60 -3.86
CA ASN A 309 -9.08 -10.10 -5.16
C ASN A 309 -10.05 -8.96 -4.93
N GLU A 310 -9.78 -7.83 -5.58
CA GLU A 310 -10.56 -6.63 -5.36
C GLU A 310 -11.54 -6.35 -6.49
N ASP A 311 -12.70 -5.79 -6.13
CA ASP A 311 -13.65 -5.25 -7.11
C ASP A 311 -13.43 -3.76 -7.41
N GLY A 312 -12.76 -3.01 -6.53
CA GLY A 312 -12.46 -1.60 -6.73
C GLY A 312 -11.82 -0.89 -5.53
N ILE A 313 -11.45 0.36 -5.77
CA ILE A 313 -11.00 1.34 -4.77
C ILE A 313 -12.18 2.21 -4.36
N TYR A 314 -12.33 2.42 -3.06
CA TYR A 314 -13.43 3.16 -2.45
C TYR A 314 -12.92 4.38 -1.70
N ILE A 315 -13.79 5.38 -1.53
CA ILE A 315 -13.55 6.61 -0.79
C ILE A 315 -14.63 6.85 0.26
N THR A 316 -14.24 7.37 1.42
CA THR A 316 -15.15 7.81 2.47
C THR A 316 -14.62 9.08 3.15
N TYR A 317 -15.53 9.87 3.74
CA TYR A 317 -15.25 11.18 4.30
C TYR A 317 -15.67 11.28 5.76
N ASN A 318 -14.89 12.00 6.56
CA ASN A 318 -15.25 12.32 7.94
C ASN A 318 -14.74 13.71 8.33
N ARG A 319 -15.48 14.45 9.16
CA ARG A 319 -15.02 15.74 9.69
C ARG A 319 -14.14 15.59 10.93
N ASP A 320 -14.33 14.49 11.67
CA ASP A 320 -13.60 14.18 12.89
C ASP A 320 -13.13 12.72 12.83
N VAL A 321 -11.82 12.53 12.65
CA VAL A 321 -11.20 11.20 12.66
C VAL A 321 -11.37 10.47 13.99
N GLY A 322 -11.77 11.17 15.06
CA GLY A 322 -12.11 10.59 16.35
C GLY A 322 -13.57 10.21 16.55
N ASP A 323 -14.43 10.39 15.54
CA ASP A 323 -15.81 9.93 15.51
C ASP A 323 -15.94 8.74 14.55
N PRO A 324 -15.87 7.48 15.05
CA PRO A 324 -16.00 6.30 14.21
C PRO A 324 -17.36 6.21 13.49
N GLY A 325 -18.42 6.80 14.03
CA GLY A 325 -19.74 6.83 13.40
C GLY A 325 -19.90 7.96 12.38
N GLY A 326 -18.93 8.86 12.25
CA GLY A 326 -18.97 10.03 11.39
C GLY A 326 -18.50 9.80 9.95
N TRP A 327 -18.00 8.61 9.62
CA TRP A 327 -17.59 8.27 8.26
C TRP A 327 -18.81 8.10 7.34
N SER A 328 -18.76 8.68 6.14
CA SER A 328 -19.76 8.40 5.11
C SER A 328 -19.69 6.94 4.67
N GLU A 329 -20.74 6.44 4.02
CA GLU A 329 -20.65 5.15 3.34
C GLU A 329 -19.49 5.17 2.32
N PRO A 330 -18.68 4.10 2.22
CA PRO A 330 -17.65 4.01 1.19
C PRO A 330 -18.25 3.99 -0.21
N HIS A 331 -17.78 4.87 -1.09
CA HIS A 331 -18.20 4.95 -2.49
C HIS A 331 -17.07 4.53 -3.42
N MET A 332 -17.36 3.65 -4.39
CA MET A 332 -16.37 3.23 -5.38
C MET A 332 -15.97 4.42 -6.26
N ILE A 333 -14.66 4.63 -6.41
CA ILE A 333 -14.07 5.67 -7.27
C ILE A 333 -13.34 5.08 -8.47
N LEU A 334 -12.91 3.82 -8.38
CA LEU A 334 -12.21 3.12 -9.45
C LEU A 334 -12.55 1.62 -9.36
N ASP A 335 -13.11 1.04 -10.42
CA ASP A 335 -13.42 -0.38 -10.46
C ASP A 335 -12.19 -1.22 -10.87
N ARG A 336 -12.28 -2.54 -10.77
CA ARG A 336 -11.19 -3.44 -11.14
C ARG A 336 -10.67 -3.22 -12.57
N PRO A 337 -11.51 -3.14 -13.62
CA PRO A 337 -11.02 -2.77 -14.96
C PRO A 337 -10.25 -1.45 -14.99
N GLY A 338 -10.73 -0.42 -14.29
CA GLY A 338 -10.05 0.87 -14.16
C GLY A 338 -8.71 0.78 -13.44
N ILE A 339 -8.62 -0.04 -12.38
CA ILE A 339 -7.35 -0.35 -11.69
C ILE A 339 -6.38 -0.97 -12.70
N LEU A 340 -6.78 -2.05 -13.38
CA LEU A 340 -5.93 -2.75 -14.35
C LEU A 340 -5.48 -1.84 -15.49
N GLU A 341 -6.32 -0.90 -15.94
CA GLU A 341 -5.94 0.12 -16.92
C GLU A 341 -4.89 1.09 -16.36
N ALA A 342 -5.16 1.65 -15.17
CA ALA A 342 -4.28 2.60 -14.51
C ALA A 342 -2.92 2.00 -14.14
N THR A 343 -2.81 0.67 -14.14
CA THR A 343 -1.59 -0.06 -13.81
C THR A 343 -0.95 -0.74 -15.03
N ARG A 344 -1.40 -0.43 -16.26
CA ARG A 344 -0.76 -0.87 -17.52
C ARG A 344 0.64 -0.28 -17.69
N LEU A 345 1.57 -1.13 -18.13
CA LEU A 345 2.99 -0.80 -18.27
C LEU A 345 3.56 -1.09 -19.65
N GLY A 346 2.98 -2.00 -20.44
CA GLY A 346 3.52 -2.36 -21.75
C GLY A 346 2.56 -3.17 -22.62
N LYS A 347 3.10 -3.86 -23.62
CA LYS A 347 2.37 -4.73 -24.57
C LYS A 347 3.15 -5.98 -24.94
N VAL A 348 2.46 -7.00 -25.43
CA VAL A 348 3.07 -8.24 -25.95
C VAL A 348 3.27 -8.09 -27.45
N GLU A 349 4.49 -8.33 -27.93
CA GLU A 349 4.80 -8.34 -29.36
C GLU A 349 5.73 -9.50 -29.69
N GLY A 350 5.36 -10.34 -30.65
CA GLY A 350 6.17 -11.52 -31.03
C GLY A 350 6.38 -12.54 -29.91
N GLY A 351 5.48 -12.59 -28.91
CA GLY A 351 5.62 -13.46 -27.73
C GLY A 351 6.56 -12.91 -26.65
N MET A 352 7.06 -11.67 -26.81
CA MET A 352 7.88 -10.98 -25.81
C MET A 352 7.09 -9.84 -25.15
N LEU A 353 7.34 -9.61 -23.87
CA LEU A 353 6.84 -8.44 -23.15
C LEU A 353 7.67 -7.23 -23.58
N LEU A 354 7.05 -6.31 -24.31
CA LEU A 354 7.62 -5.00 -24.63
C LEU A 354 7.13 -3.99 -23.60
N ILE A 355 8.05 -3.64 -22.72
CA ILE A 355 7.82 -2.68 -21.66
C ILE A 355 8.76 -1.50 -21.94
N PRO A 356 8.34 -0.24 -21.78
CA PRO A 356 9.24 0.89 -21.87
C PRO A 356 10.45 0.69 -20.93
N ARG A 357 11.52 1.44 -21.14
CA ARG A 357 12.63 1.41 -20.19
C ARG A 357 12.21 2.22 -18.97
N GLY A 358 12.22 1.63 -17.78
CA GLY A 358 11.70 2.27 -16.57
C GLY A 358 11.70 1.31 -15.38
N VAL A 359 11.14 1.78 -14.27
CA VAL A 359 10.89 0.95 -13.08
C VAL A 359 9.56 0.23 -13.29
N TYR A 360 9.39 -0.99 -12.79
CA TYR A 360 8.17 -1.82 -12.96
C TYR A 360 7.98 -2.74 -11.76
N TYR A 361 6.73 -3.08 -11.45
CA TYR A 361 6.34 -3.82 -10.25
C TYR A 361 5.83 -5.24 -10.59
N GLY A 362 5.90 -6.14 -9.61
CA GLY A 362 5.18 -7.43 -9.61
C GLY A 362 5.50 -8.42 -10.73
N GLU A 363 4.80 -9.55 -10.75
CA GLU A 363 4.90 -10.49 -11.87
C GLU A 363 4.18 -9.88 -13.08
N LEU A 364 4.96 -9.53 -14.09
CA LEU A 364 4.47 -8.98 -15.34
C LEU A 364 3.84 -10.10 -16.17
N ARG A 365 2.55 -9.98 -16.48
CA ARG A 365 1.85 -10.99 -17.26
C ARG A 365 1.06 -10.41 -18.42
N PRO A 366 0.94 -11.17 -19.53
CA PRO A 366 0.10 -10.78 -20.63
C PRO A 366 -1.37 -10.84 -20.20
N SER A 367 -2.10 -9.74 -20.39
CA SER A 367 -3.57 -9.74 -20.34
C SER A 367 -4.16 -10.39 -21.58
N LYS A 368 -5.48 -10.66 -21.56
CA LYS A 368 -6.19 -11.33 -22.67
C LYS A 368 -6.13 -10.56 -23.99
N ASP A 369 -5.98 -9.23 -23.94
CA ASP A 369 -5.84 -8.33 -25.09
C ASP A 369 -4.37 -8.14 -25.54
N GLY A 370 -3.43 -8.87 -24.95
CA GLY A 370 -2.01 -8.79 -25.29
C GLY A 370 -1.31 -7.55 -24.72
N MET A 371 -1.88 -6.88 -23.71
CA MET A 371 -1.18 -5.85 -22.95
C MET A 371 -0.34 -6.46 -21.84
N VAL A 372 0.67 -5.73 -21.38
CA VAL A 372 1.45 -6.09 -20.18
C VAL A 372 0.95 -5.24 -19.04
N ILE A 373 0.34 -5.94 -18.10
CA ILE A 373 -0.09 -5.43 -16.81
C ILE A 373 0.79 -6.07 -15.76
N ALA A 374 0.95 -5.43 -14.62
CA ALA A 374 1.24 -6.19 -13.43
C ALA A 374 -0.09 -6.43 -12.71
N ASP A 375 -0.51 -7.69 -12.82
CA ASP A 375 -1.85 -8.19 -12.52
C ASP A 375 -1.87 -8.97 -11.20
N THR A 376 -0.68 -9.12 -10.61
CA THR A 376 -0.46 -9.77 -9.32
C THR A 376 0.36 -8.79 -8.49
N VAL A 377 -0.35 -7.93 -7.77
CA VAL A 377 0.13 -7.64 -6.43
C VAL A 377 -0.32 -8.83 -5.61
N SER A 378 0.60 -9.72 -5.27
CA SER A 378 0.34 -10.84 -4.35
C SER A 378 -0.11 -10.38 -2.95
N SER A 379 -0.16 -9.07 -2.73
CA SER A 379 -0.46 -8.39 -1.47
C SER A 379 -1.44 -7.22 -1.60
N GLY A 380 -2.21 -7.12 -2.70
CA GLY A 380 -3.26 -6.09 -2.89
C GLY A 380 -2.77 -4.70 -3.33
N TRP A 381 -3.68 -3.75 -3.60
CA TRP A 381 -3.31 -2.51 -4.32
C TRP A 381 -2.82 -1.36 -3.43
N TYR A 382 -3.03 -1.38 -2.11
CA TYR A 382 -2.68 -0.30 -1.17
C TYR A 382 -2.92 1.13 -1.71
N PRO A 383 -4.18 1.53 -1.92
CA PRO A 383 -4.53 2.80 -2.52
C PRO A 383 -4.16 3.92 -1.59
N GLN A 384 -3.49 4.94 -2.12
CA GLN A 384 -3.06 6.10 -1.36
C GLN A 384 -3.26 7.36 -2.18
N VAL A 385 -3.81 8.40 -1.55
CA VAL A 385 -3.82 9.74 -2.14
C VAL A 385 -2.68 10.54 -1.54
N ILE A 386 -1.78 11.02 -2.40
CA ILE A 386 -0.64 11.86 -2.00
C ILE A 386 -0.83 13.24 -2.59
N GLY A 387 -0.82 14.26 -1.75
CA GLY A 387 -0.72 15.64 -2.23
C GLY A 387 0.70 15.92 -2.73
N THR A 388 0.81 16.52 -3.91
CA THR A 388 2.11 16.71 -4.60
C THR A 388 2.65 18.13 -4.48
N ALA A 389 1.90 19.05 -3.88
CA ALA A 389 2.44 20.38 -3.61
C ALA A 389 3.48 20.32 -2.48
N LYS A 390 4.38 21.30 -2.44
CA LYS A 390 5.38 21.41 -1.37
C LYS A 390 4.68 21.49 0.00
N GLY A 391 5.10 20.63 0.93
CA GLY A 391 4.49 20.51 2.26
C GLY A 391 3.30 19.55 2.35
N GLU A 392 2.78 19.06 1.22
CA GLU A 392 1.77 18.00 1.18
C GLU A 392 2.42 16.61 1.19
N THR A 393 1.67 15.61 1.64
CA THR A 393 2.14 14.22 1.83
C THR A 393 0.97 13.22 1.69
N ASP A 394 1.17 11.98 2.10
CA ASP A 394 0.12 10.99 2.32
C ASP A 394 -0.81 11.32 3.52
N LYS A 395 -0.48 12.32 4.34
CA LYS A 395 -1.30 12.78 5.48
C LYS A 395 -1.98 14.12 5.24
N LEU A 396 -1.59 14.83 4.18
CA LEU A 396 -2.10 16.16 3.86
C LEU A 396 -2.22 16.32 2.34
N CYS A 397 -3.43 16.57 1.84
CA CYS A 397 -3.67 16.81 0.42
C CYS A 397 -4.55 18.04 0.23
N GLY A 398 -4.30 18.77 -0.85
CA GLY A 398 -5.12 19.89 -1.29
C GLY A 398 -6.34 19.46 -2.10
N ARG A 399 -6.75 20.33 -3.03
CA ARG A 399 -7.84 20.04 -3.98
C ARG A 399 -7.47 18.93 -4.96
N THR A 400 -6.19 18.78 -5.29
CA THR A 400 -5.68 17.83 -6.26
C THR A 400 -4.56 17.03 -5.63
N GLY A 401 -4.48 15.74 -5.96
CA GLY A 401 -3.41 14.86 -5.55
C GLY A 401 -3.21 13.73 -6.56
N ARG A 402 -2.30 12.82 -6.26
CA ARG A 402 -2.05 11.62 -7.05
C ARG A 402 -2.65 10.41 -6.36
N LEU A 403 -3.43 9.62 -7.09
CA LEU A 403 -3.91 8.33 -6.62
C LEU A 403 -2.85 7.28 -6.99
N PHE A 404 -2.20 6.75 -5.97
CA PHE A 404 -1.24 5.65 -6.07
C PHE A 404 -1.93 4.32 -5.79
N MET A 405 -1.51 3.32 -6.54
CA MET A 405 -1.78 1.90 -6.31
C MET A 405 -0.43 1.20 -6.40
N THR A 406 -0.01 0.54 -5.32
CA THR A 406 1.23 -0.24 -5.29
C THR A 406 2.47 0.59 -5.64
N GLY A 407 2.56 1.81 -5.08
CA GLY A 407 3.68 2.72 -5.32
C GLY A 407 3.73 3.34 -6.73
N SER A 408 2.72 3.08 -7.58
CA SER A 408 2.60 3.66 -8.93
C SER A 408 1.34 4.51 -9.08
N SER A 409 1.42 5.60 -9.82
CA SER A 409 0.28 6.46 -10.12
C SER A 409 0.27 6.85 -11.59
N ARG A 410 -0.86 6.63 -12.27
CA ARG A 410 -1.22 7.26 -13.57
C ARG A 410 -2.42 8.17 -13.47
N LEU A 411 -2.90 8.41 -12.25
CA LEU A 411 -4.15 9.10 -12.01
C LEU A 411 -3.93 10.30 -11.10
N GLU A 412 -4.38 11.45 -11.55
CA GLU A 412 -4.65 12.60 -10.70
C GLU A 412 -6.09 12.49 -10.17
N ILE A 413 -6.27 12.73 -8.88
CA ILE A 413 -7.57 12.84 -8.23
C ILE A 413 -7.86 14.31 -7.92
N THR A 414 -9.02 14.79 -8.35
CA THR A 414 -9.52 16.14 -8.03
C THR A 414 -10.74 16.04 -7.14
N PHE A 415 -10.72 16.75 -6.02
CA PHE A 415 -11.83 16.85 -5.07
C PHE A 415 -12.74 18.04 -5.40
N PHE A 416 -14.05 17.84 -5.23
CA PHE A 416 -15.09 18.83 -5.43
C PHE A 416 -15.95 18.94 -4.16
N LYS A 417 -16.24 20.17 -3.75
CA LYS A 417 -17.15 20.41 -2.62
C LYS A 417 -18.56 19.95 -2.98
N PRO A 418 -19.42 19.64 -1.99
CA PRO A 418 -20.82 19.32 -2.25
C PRO A 418 -21.49 20.40 -3.11
N GLY A 419 -22.10 19.98 -4.23
CA GLY A 419 -22.79 20.88 -5.17
C GLY A 419 -21.88 21.66 -6.14
N GLU A 420 -20.56 21.50 -6.05
CA GLU A 420 -19.63 22.05 -7.04
C GLU A 420 -19.76 21.28 -8.36
N LYS A 421 -19.76 21.99 -9.50
CA LYS A 421 -19.83 21.35 -10.82
C LYS A 421 -18.53 20.61 -11.11
N GLN A 422 -18.66 19.33 -11.46
CA GLN A 422 -17.57 18.57 -12.06
C GLN A 422 -17.38 19.02 -13.51
N PRO A 423 -16.13 19.09 -13.98
CA PRO A 423 -15.76 19.49 -15.33
C PRO A 423 -16.19 18.48 -16.40
#